data_AF-A0A821MPR8-F1
#
_entry.id   AF-A0A821MPR8-F1
#
_cell.length_a   1.000
_cell.length_b   1.000
_cell.length_c   1.000
_cell.angle_alpha   90.00
_cell.angle_beta   90.00
_cell.angle_gamma   90.00
#
_symmetry.space_group_name_H-M   'P 1'
#
loop_
_entity.id
_entity.type
_entity.pdbx_description
1 polymer ?
#
loop_
_entity_poly.entity_id
_entity_poly.type
_entity_poly.pdbx_seq_one_letter_code
_entity_poly.pdbx_strand_id
1 'polypeptide(L)'
;CQYQGMKPAKPRNERYFDVGTKLHVAFDLSYIKYFLAHVFQFQIFDVLCQEAGHQGPLHLCDLYNSAAAGKKLKILLELGSSKPWEDILEEFAGVRTFSAKSCLRYFKPLQDYL
;
A
#
# COMPACT_ATOMS: atom_id res chain seq x y z
N CYS A 1 -2.53 -24.04 1.94
CA CYS A 1 -3.72 -23.22 1.61
C CYS A 1 -4.02 -22.11 2.64
N GLN A 2 -3.19 -21.87 3.67
CA GLN A 2 -3.54 -21.05 4.84
C GLN A 2 -3.95 -19.60 4.52
N TYR A 3 -3.26 -18.91 3.60
CA TYR A 3 -3.48 -17.48 3.37
C TYR A 3 -4.39 -17.15 2.19
N GLN A 4 -4.22 -17.83 1.05
CA GLN A 4 -4.93 -17.51 -0.20
C GLN A 4 -6.16 -18.39 -0.44
N GLY A 5 -6.42 -19.41 0.39
CA GLY A 5 -7.54 -20.33 0.20
C GLY A 5 -7.44 -21.22 -1.07
N MET A 6 -6.30 -21.22 -1.76
CA MET A 6 -6.09 -21.97 -3.01
C MET A 6 -5.39 -23.32 -2.78
N LYS A 7 -5.72 -24.29 -3.63
CA LYS A 7 -5.08 -25.63 -3.70
C LYS A 7 -4.54 -25.90 -5.12
N PRO A 8 -3.45 -26.67 -5.26
CA PRO A 8 -2.95 -27.05 -6.59
C PRO A 8 -3.95 -27.95 -7.31
N ALA A 9 -4.06 -27.80 -8.64
CA ALA A 9 -4.98 -28.60 -9.45
C ALA A 9 -4.57 -30.08 -9.58
N LYS A 10 -3.29 -30.39 -9.38
CA LYS A 10 -2.74 -31.75 -9.35
C LYS A 10 -1.88 -31.94 -8.09
N PRO A 11 -1.73 -33.19 -7.59
CA PRO A 11 -0.84 -33.47 -6.47
C PRO A 11 0.58 -32.97 -6.74
N ARG A 12 1.21 -32.38 -5.71
CA ARG A 12 2.61 -31.93 -5.72
C ARG A 12 3.39 -32.72 -4.68
N ASN A 13 4.67 -32.92 -4.91
CA ASN A 13 5.63 -33.55 -4.01
C ASN A 13 6.95 -32.74 -4.04
N GLU A 14 7.93 -33.14 -3.21
CA GLU A 14 9.20 -32.42 -3.04
C GLU A 14 10.11 -32.38 -4.29
N ARG A 15 9.75 -33.08 -5.37
CA ARG A 15 10.48 -32.95 -6.65
C ARG A 15 10.11 -31.65 -7.38
N TYR A 16 9.04 -30.98 -6.98
CA TYR A 16 8.59 -29.72 -7.56
C TYR A 16 8.96 -28.54 -6.69
N PHE A 17 9.49 -27.49 -7.32
CA PHE A 17 9.78 -26.21 -6.68
C PHE A 17 8.84 -25.12 -7.25
N ASP A 18 7.54 -25.21 -6.94
CA ASP A 18 6.50 -24.35 -7.53
C ASP A 18 6.75 -22.87 -7.27
N VAL A 19 7.25 -22.51 -6.09
CA VAL A 19 7.58 -21.12 -5.77
C VAL A 19 8.68 -20.57 -6.68
N GLY A 20 9.54 -21.43 -7.23
CA GLY A 20 10.58 -21.06 -8.21
C GLY A 20 10.02 -20.61 -9.57
N THR A 21 8.74 -20.86 -9.87
CA THR A 21 8.12 -20.29 -11.08
C THR A 21 7.71 -18.84 -10.90
N LYS A 22 7.83 -18.29 -9.68
CA LYS A 22 7.64 -16.86 -9.42
C LYS A 22 8.98 -16.14 -9.61
N LEU A 23 8.99 -15.15 -10.49
CA LEU A 23 10.16 -14.32 -10.81
C LEU A 23 10.95 -13.89 -9.56
N HIS A 24 10.26 -13.40 -8.53
CA HIS A 24 10.90 -12.91 -7.32
C HIS A 24 11.69 -13.95 -6.54
N VAL A 25 11.29 -15.22 -6.60
CA VAL A 25 12.04 -16.32 -5.99
C VAL A 25 13.21 -16.71 -6.89
N ALA A 26 12.99 -16.81 -8.20
CA ALA A 26 14.02 -17.21 -9.16
C ALA A 26 15.19 -16.19 -9.25
N PHE A 27 14.91 -14.91 -9.02
CA PHE A 27 15.87 -13.81 -9.16
C PHE A 27 16.26 -13.15 -7.82
N ASP A 28 15.95 -13.80 -6.68
CA ASP A 28 16.28 -13.31 -5.33
C ASP A 28 15.83 -11.85 -5.06
N LEU A 29 14.59 -11.54 -5.44
CA LEU A 29 13.99 -10.22 -5.25
C LEU A 29 13.03 -10.25 -4.06
N SER A 30 13.26 -9.37 -3.08
CA SER A 30 12.37 -9.22 -1.91
C SER A 30 10.91 -8.96 -2.31
N TYR A 31 9.98 -9.74 -1.74
CA TYR A 31 8.54 -9.67 -2.05
C TYR A 31 7.71 -8.87 -1.03
N ILE A 32 8.19 -8.73 0.22
CA ILE A 32 7.43 -8.06 1.28
C ILE A 32 7.13 -6.59 0.96
N LYS A 33 7.99 -5.94 0.15
CA LYS A 33 7.79 -4.58 -0.33
C LYS A 33 6.44 -4.37 -1.03
N TYR A 34 5.92 -5.39 -1.72
CA TYR A 34 4.61 -5.28 -2.37
C TYR A 34 3.49 -5.21 -1.34
N PHE A 35 3.50 -6.07 -0.32
CA PHE A 35 2.50 -6.02 0.75
C PHE A 35 2.49 -4.66 1.44
N LEU A 36 3.68 -4.15 1.80
CA LEU A 36 3.80 -2.84 2.43
C LEU A 36 3.32 -1.70 1.52
N ALA A 37 3.74 -1.71 0.25
CA ALA A 37 3.32 -0.70 -0.72
C ALA A 37 1.79 -0.68 -0.92
N HIS A 38 1.13 -1.84 -0.94
CA HIS A 38 -0.32 -1.92 -1.10
C HIS A 38 -1.10 -1.28 0.05
N VAL A 39 -0.52 -1.18 1.25
CA VAL A 39 -1.15 -0.50 2.38
C VAL A 39 -0.71 0.95 2.45
N PHE A 40 0.58 1.24 2.28
CA PHE A 40 1.11 2.61 2.28
C PHE A 40 0.48 3.47 1.20
N GLN A 41 0.20 2.94 0.01
CA GLN A 41 -0.44 3.72 -1.05
C GLN A 41 -1.76 4.35 -0.59
N PHE A 42 -2.59 3.63 0.17
CA PHE A 42 -3.86 4.16 0.67
C PHE A 42 -3.66 5.12 1.84
N GLN A 43 -2.70 4.84 2.73
CA GLN A 43 -2.37 5.72 3.84
C GLN A 43 -1.84 7.07 3.34
N ILE A 44 -0.98 7.05 2.32
CA ILE A 44 -0.46 8.26 1.66
C ILE A 44 -1.59 8.98 0.92
N PHE A 45 -2.37 8.25 0.12
CA PHE A 45 -3.48 8.82 -0.65
C PHE A 45 -4.51 9.51 0.25
N ASP A 46 -4.89 8.89 1.37
CA ASP A 46 -5.79 9.46 2.38
C ASP A 46 -5.29 10.81 2.89
N VAL A 47 -4.03 10.89 3.31
CA VAL A 47 -3.42 12.13 3.80
C VAL A 47 -3.41 13.21 2.71
N LEU A 48 -3.09 12.85 1.47
CA LEU A 48 -3.11 13.79 0.35
C LEU A 48 -4.52 14.28 0.02
N CYS A 49 -5.53 13.42 0.11
CA CYS A 49 -6.93 13.78 -0.09
C CYS A 49 -7.42 14.77 0.98
N GLN A 50 -7.01 14.56 2.24
CA GLN A 50 -7.27 15.51 3.32
C GLN A 50 -6.61 16.86 3.04
N GLU A 51 -5.35 16.86 2.60
CA GLU A 51 -4.62 18.10 2.25
C GLU A 51 -5.24 18.80 1.04
N ALA A 52 -5.82 18.06 0.10
CA ALA A 52 -6.56 18.60 -1.04
C ALA A 52 -7.95 19.14 -0.67
N GLY A 53 -8.39 18.97 0.59
CA GLY A 53 -9.72 19.40 1.04
C GLY A 53 -10.86 18.52 0.51
N HIS A 54 -10.56 17.29 0.07
CA HIS A 54 -11.58 16.35 -0.42
C HIS A 54 -12.57 15.99 0.70
N GLN A 55 -13.85 15.96 0.35
CA GLN A 55 -14.93 15.54 1.24
C GLN A 55 -15.69 14.36 0.64
N GLY A 56 -16.08 13.40 1.48
CA GLY A 56 -16.84 12.24 1.07
C GLY A 56 -15.99 10.97 0.91
N PRO A 57 -16.47 9.98 0.14
CA PRO A 57 -15.81 8.68 0.03
C PRO A 57 -14.39 8.79 -0.54
N LEU A 58 -13.44 8.08 0.06
CA LEU A 58 -12.03 8.18 -0.29
C LEU A 58 -11.75 7.75 -1.74
N HIS A 59 -12.48 6.76 -2.27
CA HIS A 59 -12.31 6.29 -3.64
C HIS A 59 -12.76 7.28 -4.72
N LEU A 60 -13.44 8.38 -4.36
CA LEU A 60 -13.83 9.47 -5.26
C LEU A 60 -12.87 10.67 -5.22
N CYS A 61 -11.87 10.62 -4.34
CA CYS A 61 -10.87 11.69 -4.27
C CYS A 61 -10.08 11.78 -5.57
N ASP A 62 -9.90 12.99 -6.06
CA ASP A 62 -8.99 13.33 -7.16
C ASP A 62 -7.99 14.38 -6.67
N LEU A 63 -6.71 14.11 -6.90
CA LEU A 63 -5.61 15.01 -6.52
C LEU A 63 -5.24 15.98 -7.65
N TYR A 64 -5.87 15.87 -8.82
CA TYR A 64 -5.63 16.74 -9.95
C TYR A 64 -5.80 18.22 -9.58
N ASN A 65 -4.86 19.06 -10.03
CA ASN A 65 -4.78 20.49 -9.71
C ASN A 65 -4.67 20.86 -8.22
N SER A 66 -4.42 19.92 -7.32
CA SER A 66 -4.16 20.23 -5.90
C SER A 66 -2.69 20.58 -5.65
N ALA A 67 -2.37 21.88 -5.69
CA ALA A 67 -1.04 22.38 -5.35
C ALA A 67 -0.64 22.06 -3.90
N ALA A 68 -1.62 22.04 -2.98
CA ALA A 68 -1.41 21.71 -1.57
C ALA A 68 -0.96 20.25 -1.40
N ALA A 69 -1.69 19.29 -2.00
CA ALA A 69 -1.31 17.89 -2.00
C ALA A 69 0.04 17.67 -2.69
N GLY A 70 0.28 18.32 -3.82
CA GLY A 70 1.56 18.26 -4.53
C GLY A 70 2.75 18.74 -3.68
N LYS A 71 2.59 19.85 -2.95
CA LYS A 71 3.62 20.37 -2.02
C LYS A 71 3.91 19.37 -0.90
N LYS A 72 2.86 18.77 -0.31
CA LYS A 72 3.01 17.78 0.76
C LYS A 72 3.69 16.50 0.27
N LEU A 73 3.29 16.01 -0.91
CA LEU A 73 3.93 14.85 -1.55
C LEU A 73 5.39 15.12 -1.90
N LYS A 74 5.71 16.32 -2.39
CA LYS A 74 7.09 16.71 -2.70
C LYS A 74 7.99 16.60 -1.48
N ILE A 75 7.56 17.10 -0.31
CA ILE A 75 8.33 17.00 0.94
C ILE A 75 8.62 15.53 1.29
N LEU A 76 7.61 14.66 1.17
CA LEU A 76 7.79 13.22 1.40
C LEU A 76 8.86 12.61 0.49
N LEU A 77 8.82 12.95 -0.81
CA LEU A 77 9.74 12.40 -1.81
C LEU A 77 11.16 12.96 -1.69
N GLU A 78 11.33 14.22 -1.29
CA GLU A 78 12.64 14.87 -1.12
C GLU A 78 13.47 14.25 0.01
N LEU A 79 12.83 13.66 1.03
CA LEU A 79 13.53 13.05 2.16
C LEU A 79 14.30 11.77 1.77
N GLY A 80 13.87 11.06 0.72
CA GLY A 80 14.49 9.81 0.28
C GLY A 80 14.68 8.83 1.43
N SER A 81 15.92 8.35 1.62
CA SER A 81 16.31 7.47 2.74
C SER A 81 17.16 8.19 3.79
N SER A 82 17.02 9.51 3.93
CA SER A 82 17.83 10.32 4.86
C SER A 82 17.46 10.13 6.34
N LYS A 83 16.25 9.60 6.62
CA LYS A 83 15.71 9.36 7.95
C LYS A 83 15.03 7.98 8.00
N PRO A 84 14.81 7.40 9.20
CA PRO A 84 13.91 6.25 9.37
C PRO A 84 12.52 6.55 8.79
N TRP A 85 11.90 5.54 8.18
CA TRP A 85 10.62 5.72 7.49
C TRP A 85 9.49 6.09 8.45
N GLU A 86 9.57 5.68 9.71
CA GLU A 86 8.62 6.01 10.77
C GLU A 86 8.60 7.51 11.05
N ASP A 87 9.77 8.15 11.06
CA ASP A 87 9.91 9.59 11.32
C ASP A 87 9.42 10.39 10.10
N ILE A 88 9.74 9.92 8.89
CA ILE A 88 9.22 10.47 7.64
C ILE A 88 7.68 10.41 7.62
N LEU A 89 7.10 9.29 8.06
CA LEU A 89 5.66 9.09 8.11
C LEU A 89 5.00 9.96 9.20
N GLU A 90 5.66 10.20 10.32
CA GLU A 90 5.18 11.12 11.35
C GLU A 90 5.14 12.56 10.84
N GLU A 91 6.21 13.01 10.19
CA GLU A 91 6.27 14.33 9.57
C GLU A 91 5.21 14.51 8.47
N PHE A 92 4.92 13.44 7.72
CA PHE A 92 3.96 13.49 6.61
C PHE A 92 2.49 13.32 7.04
N ALA A 93 2.20 12.36 7.92
CA ALA A 93 0.86 11.88 8.25
C ALA A 93 0.49 12.04 9.73
N GLY A 94 1.41 12.52 10.58
CA GLY A 94 1.21 12.61 12.03
C GLY A 94 1.15 11.26 12.74
N VAL A 95 1.58 10.18 12.08
CA VAL A 95 1.57 8.82 12.63
C VAL A 95 2.88 8.11 12.33
N ARG A 96 3.36 7.29 13.27
CA ARG A 96 4.59 6.49 13.09
C ARG A 96 4.35 5.06 12.63
N THR A 97 3.09 4.66 12.49
CA THR A 97 2.71 3.26 12.30
C THR A 97 2.15 2.97 10.93
N PHE A 98 2.48 1.78 10.45
CA PHE A 98 1.82 1.13 9.32
C PHE A 98 0.36 0.81 9.67
N SER A 99 -0.59 1.20 8.81
CA SER A 99 -2.02 1.06 9.10
C SER A 99 -2.85 0.72 7.86
N ALA A 100 -3.64 -0.36 7.95
CA ALA A 100 -4.59 -0.75 6.91
C ALA A 100 -5.91 0.06 6.94
N LYS A 101 -6.09 0.99 7.88
CA LYS A 101 -7.36 1.72 8.07
C LYS A 101 -7.80 2.46 6.80
N SER A 102 -6.87 3.17 6.14
CA SER A 102 -7.18 3.92 4.91
C SER A 102 -7.53 2.99 3.74
N CYS A 103 -6.89 1.82 3.65
CA CYS A 103 -7.23 0.79 2.66
C CYS A 103 -8.67 0.27 2.87
N LEU A 104 -9.02 -0.10 4.10
CA LEU A 104 -10.38 -0.53 4.44
C LEU A 104 -11.42 0.57 4.17
N ARG A 105 -11.09 1.83 4.47
CA ARG A 105 -11.98 2.97 4.21
C ARG A 105 -12.17 3.21 2.71
N TYR A 106 -11.13 3.04 1.90
CA TYR A 106 -11.22 3.14 0.44
C TYR A 106 -12.23 2.14 -0.13
N PHE A 107 -12.13 0.87 0.29
CA PHE A 107 -12.98 -0.21 -0.20
C PHE A 107 -14.30 -0.40 0.55
N LYS A 108 -14.60 0.40 1.58
CA LYS A 108 -15.79 0.24 2.43
C LYS A 108 -17.10 0.04 1.63
N PRO A 109 -17.40 0.81 0.57
CA PRO A 109 -18.65 0.61 -0.18
C PRO A 109 -18.72 -0.74 -0.90
N LEU A 110 -17.57 -1.23 -1.39
CA LEU A 110 -17.49 -2.56 -2.00
C LEU A 110 -17.61 -3.65 -0.93
N GLN A 111 -16.97 -3.46 0.22
CA GLN A 111 -17.05 -4.39 1.33
C GLN A 111 -18.47 -4.51 1.90
N ASP A 112 -19.25 -3.43 1.89
CA ASP A 112 -20.65 -3.45 2.34
C ASP A 112 -21.59 -4.15 1.36
N TYR A 113 -21.18 -4.25 0.09
CA TYR A 113 -21.95 -4.91 -0.95
C TYR A 113 -21.72 -6.43 -0.98
N LEU A 114 -20.48 -6.88 -0.73
CA LEU A 114 -20.07 -8.29 -0.73
C LEU A 114 -20.57 -9.06 0.49
#